data_AF-A0A645CIM1-F1
#
_entry.id   AF-A0A645CIM1-F1
#
_cell.length_a   1.000
_cell.length_b   1.000
_cell.length_c   1.000
_cell.angle_alpha   90.00
_cell.angle_beta   90.00
_cell.angle_gamma   90.00
#
_symmetry.space_group_name_H-M   'P 1'
#
loop_
_entity.id
_entity.type
_entity.pdbx_description
1 polymer ?
#
loop_
_entity_poly.entity_id
_entity_poly.type
_entity_poly.pdbx_seq_one_letter_code
_entity_poly.pdbx_strand_id
1 'polypeptide(L)'
;MERGIGVQTVLFFLSIIVFAFGVLLIYQVLKPFVLDKIKVNKWVILVAAMVEFIVPSVIWPTMPNIFVKYIVPGIFVILFLWFLDLSGYMKRNRQRISNYNRNKDKKNIVIKPKAKPNRAKK
;
A
#
# COMPACT_ATOMS: atom_id res chain seq x y z
N MET A 1 2.96 42.45 16.70
CA MET A 1 1.94 41.51 16.19
C MET A 1 2.58 40.40 15.34
N GLU A 2 3.70 39.79 15.78
CA GLU A 2 4.42 38.77 14.97
C GLU A 2 4.37 37.35 15.54
N ARG A 3 3.91 37.16 16.80
CA ARG A 3 3.89 35.85 17.46
C ARG A 3 2.80 34.89 16.99
N GLY A 4 1.90 35.32 16.09
CA GLY A 4 0.80 34.49 15.59
C GLY A 4 1.17 33.60 14.39
N ILE A 5 2.13 34.02 13.57
CA ILE A 5 2.44 33.37 12.29
C ILE A 5 3.16 32.03 12.52
N GLY A 6 4.13 32.01 13.44
CA GLY A 6 4.88 30.78 13.76
C GLY A 6 4.03 29.68 14.40
N VAL A 7 3.05 30.05 15.23
CA VAL A 7 2.15 29.06 15.86
C VAL A 7 1.17 28.48 14.83
N GLN A 8 0.66 29.31 13.91
CA GLN A 8 -0.25 28.87 12.86
C GLN A 8 0.43 27.93 11.86
N THR A 9 1.69 28.20 11.48
CA THR A 9 2.43 27.29 10.59
C THR A 9 2.71 25.94 11.26
N VAL A 10 3.09 25.94 12.54
CA VAL A 10 3.31 24.70 13.30
C VAL A 10 2.03 23.86 13.39
N LEU A 11 0.89 24.50 13.70
CA LEU A 11 -0.41 23.81 13.74
C LEU A 11 -0.82 23.26 12.36
N PHE A 12 -0.51 23.98 11.29
CA PHE A 12 -0.77 23.53 9.92
C PHE A 12 0.04 22.27 9.58
N PHE A 13 1.36 22.26 9.84
CA PHE A 13 2.19 21.07 9.64
C PHE A 13 1.72 19.89 10.49
N LEU A 14 1.37 20.14 11.76
CA LEU A 14 0.83 19.10 12.63
C LEU A 14 -0.47 18.50 12.06
N SER A 15 -1.35 19.33 11.52
CA SER A 15 -2.60 18.87 10.90
C SER A 15 -2.37 17.99 9.66
N ILE A 16 -1.35 18.30 8.84
CA ILE A 16 -0.96 17.48 7.68
C ILE A 16 -0.46 16.11 8.15
N ILE A 17 0.38 16.08 9.19
CA ILE A 17 0.92 14.84 9.75
C ILE A 17 -0.23 13.97 10.27
N VAL A 18 -1.12 14.54 11.08
CA VAL A 18 -2.29 13.83 11.63
C VAL A 18 -3.19 13.30 10.50
N PHE A 19 -3.45 14.12 9.48
CA PHE A 19 -4.21 13.70 8.30
C PHE A 19 -3.55 12.52 7.58
N ALA A 20 -2.24 12.60 7.31
CA ALA A 20 -1.50 11.53 6.64
C ALA A 20 -1.55 10.23 7.44
N PHE A 21 -1.35 10.28 8.77
CA PHE A 21 -1.49 9.11 9.64
C PHE A 21 -2.91 8.55 9.60
N GLY A 22 -3.94 9.40 9.66
CA GLY A 22 -5.33 8.98 9.56
C GLY A 22 -5.63 8.23 8.27
N VAL A 23 -5.22 8.77 7.13
CA VAL A 23 -5.41 8.13 5.81
C VAL A 23 -4.66 6.80 5.72
N LEU A 24 -3.43 6.71 6.23
CA LEU A 24 -2.66 5.47 6.25
C LEU A 24 -3.33 4.39 7.10
N LEU A 25 -3.86 4.75 8.27
CA LEU A 25 -4.62 3.81 9.12
C LEU A 25 -5.88 3.31 8.41
N ILE A 26 -6.64 4.21 7.78
CA ILE A 26 -7.82 3.85 7.00
C ILE A 26 -7.44 2.90 5.87
N TYR A 27 -6.37 3.19 5.13
CA TYR A 27 -5.89 2.33 4.05
C TYR A 27 -5.49 0.94 4.55
N GLN A 28 -4.76 0.88 5.67
CA GLN A 28 -4.34 -0.39 6.28
C GLN A 28 -5.53 -1.26 6.69
N VAL A 29 -6.64 -0.65 7.12
CA VAL A 29 -7.89 -1.35 7.41
C VAL A 29 -8.61 -1.75 6.12
N LEU A 30 -8.80 -0.83 5.16
CA LEU A 30 -9.50 -1.10 3.90
C LEU A 30 -8.84 -2.20 3.07
N LYS A 31 -7.51 -2.28 3.12
CA LYS A 31 -6.72 -3.19 2.30
C LYS A 31 -7.14 -4.66 2.41
N PRO A 32 -7.09 -5.31 3.59
CA PRO A 32 -7.48 -6.72 3.74
C PRO A 32 -8.99 -6.96 3.54
N PHE A 33 -9.84 -5.98 3.84
CA PHE A 33 -11.30 -6.15 3.75
C PHE A 33 -11.83 -6.04 2.33
N VAL A 34 -11.35 -5.06 1.56
CA VAL A 34 -11.90 -4.71 0.25
C VAL A 34 -10.84 -4.87 -0.84
N LEU A 35 -9.72 -4.17 -0.72
CA LEU A 35 -8.79 -3.96 -1.84
C LEU A 35 -8.05 -5.25 -2.27
N ASP A 36 -7.67 -6.10 -1.32
CA ASP A 36 -6.99 -7.38 -1.61
C ASP A 36 -7.92 -8.42 -2.25
N LYS A 37 -9.25 -8.27 -2.10
CA LYS A 37 -10.23 -9.17 -2.71
C LYS A 37 -10.48 -8.86 -4.19
N ILE A 38 -10.20 -7.63 -4.62
CA ILE A 38 -10.51 -7.17 -5.98
C ILE A 38 -9.27 -7.36 -6.87
N LYS A 39 -9.40 -8.22 -7.88
CA LYS A 39 -8.37 -8.41 -8.91
C LYS A 39 -8.55 -7.39 -10.03
N VAL A 40 -8.02 -6.19 -9.85
CA VAL A 40 -8.03 -5.11 -10.85
C VAL A 40 -6.65 -4.89 -11.46
N ASN A 41 -6.63 -4.47 -12.74
CA ASN A 41 -5.41 -4.08 -13.43
C ASN A 41 -4.92 -2.73 -12.92
N LYS A 42 -3.61 -2.58 -12.67
CA LYS A 42 -2.98 -1.36 -12.11
C LYS A 42 -3.36 -0.08 -12.85
N TRP A 43 -3.48 -0.14 -14.18
CA TRP A 43 -3.82 1.03 -14.99
C TRP A 43 -5.24 1.53 -14.75
N VAL A 44 -6.17 0.65 -14.37
CA VAL A 44 -7.55 1.04 -14.05
C VAL A 44 -7.59 1.91 -12.80
N ILE A 45 -6.83 1.57 -11.76
CA ILE A 45 -6.76 2.35 -10.53
C ILE A 45 -6.12 3.72 -10.80
N LEU A 46 -5.08 3.77 -11.65
CA LEU A 46 -4.43 5.02 -12.01
C LEU A 46 -5.39 5.96 -12.74
N VAL A 47 -6.12 5.44 -13.73
CA VAL A 47 -7.14 6.22 -14.44
C VAL A 47 -8.24 6.68 -13.48
N ALA A 48 -8.72 5.81 -12.58
CA ALA A 48 -9.70 6.18 -11.57
C ALA A 48 -9.21 7.33 -10.68
N ALA A 49 -7.95 7.28 -10.23
CA ALA A 49 -7.36 8.35 -9.42
C ALA A 49 -7.25 9.69 -10.18
N MET A 50 -6.88 9.66 -11.47
CA MET A 50 -6.88 10.87 -12.31
C MET A 50 -8.28 11.44 -12.50
N VAL A 51 -9.26 10.58 -12.77
CA VAL A 51 -10.66 11.00 -12.94
C VAL A 51 -11.19 11.61 -11.64
N GLU A 52 -10.95 10.96 -10.50
CA GLU A 52 -11.37 11.49 -9.20
C GLU A 52 -10.69 12.80 -8.83
N PHE A 53 -9.48 13.08 -9.32
CA PHE A 53 -8.85 14.38 -9.11
C PHE A 53 -9.55 15.50 -9.92
N ILE A 54 -9.93 15.21 -11.16
CA ILE A 54 -10.48 16.22 -12.09
C ILE A 54 -11.98 16.44 -11.84
N VAL A 55 -12.75 15.35 -11.70
CA VAL A 55 -14.22 15.36 -11.66
C VAL A 55 -14.81 16.30 -10.59
N PRO A 56 -14.38 16.26 -9.31
CA PRO A 56 -14.94 17.12 -8.28
C PRO A 56 -14.73 18.60 -8.57
N SER A 57 -13.59 18.96 -9.16
CA SER A 57 -13.27 20.37 -9.48
C SER A 57 -14.10 20.94 -10.63
N VAL A 58 -14.52 20.10 -11.57
CA VAL A 58 -15.26 20.52 -12.77
C VAL A 58 -16.78 20.48 -12.54
N ILE A 59 -17.28 19.42 -11.89
CA ILE A 59 -18.72 19.17 -11.79
C ILE A 59 -19.35 19.84 -10.56
N TRP A 60 -18.60 20.03 -9.47
CA TRP A 60 -19.17 20.50 -8.21
C TRP A 60 -18.40 21.70 -7.60
N PRO A 61 -18.44 22.87 -8.25
CA PRO A 61 -17.71 24.05 -7.75
C PRO A 61 -18.23 24.60 -6.41
N THR A 62 -19.46 24.25 -6.01
CA THR A 62 -20.06 24.65 -4.73
C THR A 62 -19.84 23.64 -3.59
N MET A 63 -18.91 22.69 -3.75
CA MET A 63 -18.67 21.64 -2.76
C MET A 63 -18.20 22.23 -1.41
N PRO A 64 -18.69 21.70 -0.26
CA PRO A 64 -18.28 22.24 1.03
C PRO A 64 -16.78 22.09 1.26
N ASN A 65 -16.16 23.09 1.90
CA ASN A 65 -14.71 23.17 2.14
C ASN A 65 -14.11 21.91 2.79
N ILE A 66 -14.89 21.18 3.61
CA ILE A 66 -14.42 19.95 4.27
C ILE A 66 -14.12 18.84 3.24
N PHE A 67 -14.94 18.73 2.19
CA PHE A 67 -14.78 17.69 1.18
C PHE A 67 -13.57 17.97 0.31
N VAL A 68 -13.43 19.21 -0.14
CA VAL A 68 -12.34 19.66 -1.00
C VAL A 68 -10.99 19.55 -0.29
N LYS A 69 -10.94 19.86 1.02
CA LYS A 69 -9.69 19.86 1.78
C LYS A 69 -9.26 18.51 2.32
N TYR A 70 -10.21 17.62 2.66
CA TYR A 70 -9.88 16.38 3.36
C TYR A 70 -10.35 15.12 2.64
N ILE A 71 -11.59 15.11 2.12
CA ILE A 71 -12.20 13.89 1.59
C ILE A 71 -11.64 13.57 0.20
N VAL A 72 -11.73 14.51 -0.74
CA VAL A 72 -11.24 14.31 -2.12
C VAL A 72 -9.73 13.99 -2.13
N PRO A 73 -8.86 14.73 -1.42
CA PRO A 73 -7.45 14.38 -1.34
C PRO A 73 -7.21 13.05 -0.63
N GLY A 74 -8.01 12.73 0.40
CA GLY A 74 -7.90 11.47 1.14
C GLY A 74 -8.19 10.25 0.28
N ILE A 75 -9.28 10.29 -0.50
CA ILE A 75 -9.64 9.19 -1.41
C ILE A 75 -8.59 9.06 -2.52
N PHE A 76 -8.12 10.17 -3.08
CA PHE A 76 -7.03 10.16 -4.05
C PHE A 76 -5.77 9.45 -3.50
N VAL A 77 -5.36 9.77 -2.27
CA VAL A 77 -4.22 9.11 -1.62
C VAL A 77 -4.47 7.61 -1.42
N ILE A 78 -5.68 7.21 -1.03
CA ILE A 78 -6.07 5.79 -0.87
C ILE A 78 -5.95 5.04 -2.22
N LEU A 79 -6.51 5.60 -3.29
CA LEU A 79 -6.41 5.03 -4.63
C LEU A 79 -4.96 4.96 -5.11
N PHE A 80 -4.17 6.00 -4.84
CA PHE A 80 -2.76 6.04 -5.20
C PHE A 80 -1.94 5.00 -4.43
N LEU A 81 -2.17 4.83 -3.13
CA LEU A 81 -1.54 3.77 -2.33
C LEU A 81 -1.92 2.38 -2.84
N TRP A 82 -3.17 2.21 -3.26
CA TRP A 82 -3.62 0.95 -3.87
C TRP A 82 -2.92 0.68 -5.20
N PHE A 83 -2.77 1.70 -6.04
CA PHE A 83 -1.99 1.61 -7.28
C PHE A 83 -0.53 1.20 -7.02
N LEU A 84 0.12 1.78 -6.00
CA LEU A 84 1.49 1.41 -5.61
C LEU A 84 1.57 -0.05 -5.14
N ASP A 85 0.56 -0.53 -4.41
CA ASP A 85 0.49 -1.92 -3.97
C ASP A 85 0.40 -2.90 -5.14
N LEU A 86 -0.52 -2.62 -6.08
CA LEU A 86 -0.73 -3.42 -7.29
C LEU A 86 0.47 -3.37 -8.24
N SER A 87 1.20 -2.24 -8.25
CA SER A 87 2.46 -2.09 -8.98
C SER A 87 3.60 -2.91 -8.37
N GLY A 88 3.37 -3.56 -7.22
CA GLY A 88 4.33 -4.44 -6.57
C GLY A 88 5.41 -3.71 -5.76
N TYR A 89 5.29 -2.40 -5.56
CA TYR A 89 6.22 -1.63 -4.73
C TYR A 89 6.27 -2.15 -3.29
N MET A 90 5.11 -2.47 -2.71
CA MET A 90 5.03 -3.01 -1.35
C MET A 90 5.28 -4.53 -1.26
N LYS A 91 5.01 -5.29 -2.34
CA LYS A 91 5.17 -6.75 -2.36
C LYS A 91 6.64 -7.20 -2.34
N ARG A 92 7.55 -6.37 -2.83
CA ARG A 92 9.00 -6.65 -2.88
C ARG A 92 9.61 -6.91 -1.50
N ASN A 93 9.09 -6.27 -0.45
CA ASN A 93 9.54 -6.49 0.93
C ASN A 93 9.01 -7.81 1.53
N ARG A 94 7.75 -8.20 1.23
CA ARG A 94 7.17 -9.48 1.68
C ARG A 94 7.81 -10.70 0.99
N GLN A 95 8.13 -10.60 -0.30
CA GLN A 95 8.77 -11.71 -1.04
C GLN A 95 10.20 -12.01 -0.54
N ARG A 96 10.95 -11.00 -0.07
CA ARG A 96 12.28 -11.23 0.54
C ARG A 96 12.18 -12.06 1.81
N ILE A 97 11.18 -11.81 2.66
CA ILE A 97 10.95 -12.56 3.91
C ILE A 97 10.41 -13.97 3.62
N SER A 98 9.48 -14.10 2.67
CA SER A 98 8.93 -15.40 2.25
C SER A 98 9.99 -16.32 1.62
N ASN A 99 10.88 -15.78 0.78
CA ASN A 99 11.95 -16.56 0.17
C ASN A 99 13.04 -16.98 1.18
N TYR A 100 13.27 -16.19 2.23
CA TYR A 100 14.17 -16.58 3.32
C TYR A 100 13.66 -17.82 4.07
N ASN A 101 12.36 -17.86 4.42
CA ASN A 101 11.75 -19.03 5.05
C ASN A 101 11.66 -20.24 4.10
N ARG A 102 11.32 -20.02 2.82
CA ARG A 102 11.24 -21.09 1.81
C ARG A 102 12.59 -21.74 1.51
N ASN A 103 13.70 -21.02 1.66
CA ASN A 103 15.05 -21.57 1.58
C ASN A 103 15.50 -22.30 2.86
N LYS A 104 14.89 -21.99 4.01
CA LYS A 104 15.13 -22.71 5.27
C LYS A 104 14.52 -24.12 5.23
N ASP A 105 13.32 -24.25 4.65
CA ASP A 105 12.66 -25.55 4.46
C ASP A 105 13.33 -26.43 3.39
N LYS A 106 13.98 -25.83 2.38
CA LYS A 106 14.81 -26.56 1.40
C LYS A 106 16.12 -27.10 1.97
N LYS A 107 16.53 -26.68 3.17
CA LYS A 107 17.69 -27.26 3.87
C LYS A 107 17.37 -28.54 4.63
N ASN A 108 16.13 -29.02 4.60
CA ASN A 108 15.86 -30.41 4.94
C ASN A 108 16.27 -31.31 3.76
N ILE A 109 17.57 -31.26 3.42
CA ILE A 109 18.22 -32.21 2.55
C ILE A 109 18.29 -33.49 3.38
N VAL A 110 17.26 -34.30 3.29
CA VAL A 110 17.30 -35.67 3.80
C VAL A 110 18.39 -36.38 3.00
N ILE A 111 19.59 -36.46 3.57
CA ILE A 111 20.71 -37.24 3.03
C ILE A 111 20.25 -38.70 3.11
N LYS A 112 19.57 -39.17 2.06
CA LYS A 112 19.23 -40.58 1.93
C LYS A 112 20.55 -41.34 1.80
N PRO A 113 20.80 -42.38 2.62
CA PRO A 113 21.99 -43.19 2.45
C PRO A 113 22.00 -43.76 1.03
N LYS A 114 23.03 -43.44 0.24
CA LYS A 114 23.19 -44.04 -1.09
C LYS A 114 23.43 -45.54 -0.91
N ALA A 115 22.75 -46.35 -1.71
CA ALA A 115 22.87 -47.80 -1.64
C ALA A 115 24.34 -48.23 -1.82
N LYS A 116 24.77 -49.24 -1.05
CA LYS A 116 26.12 -49.80 -1.14
C LYS A 116 26.34 -50.31 -2.58
N PRO A 117 27.34 -49.82 -3.32
CA PRO A 117 27.44 -50.01 -4.77
C PRO A 117 27.74 -51.46 -5.23
N ASN A 118 27.70 -52.47 -4.35
CA ASN A 118 28.06 -53.83 -4.72
C ASN A 118 27.42 -54.91 -3.83
N ARG A 119 26.08 -54.99 -3.76
CA ARG A 119 25.36 -56.07 -3.03
C ARG A 119 24.71 -57.12 -3.95
N ALA A 120 25.06 -57.14 -5.23
CA ALA A 120 24.48 -58.07 -6.20
C ALA A 120 25.58 -58.68 -7.10
N LYS A 121 26.42 -59.54 -6.52
CA LYS A 121 27.04 -60.65 -7.25
C LYS A 121 27.00 -61.88 -6.33
N LYS A 122 26.09 -62.79 -6.65
CA LYS A 122 26.24 -64.22 -6.34
C LYS A 122 26.99 -64.84 -7.51
#